data_AF-A0A2V8MKN8-F1
#
_entry.id   AF-A0A2V8MKN8-F1
#
_cell.length_a   1.000
_cell.length_b   1.000
_cell.length_c   1.000
_cell.angle_alpha   90.00
_cell.angle_beta   90.00
_cell.angle_gamma   90.00
#
_symmetry.space_group_name_H-M   'P 1'
#
loop_
_entity.id
_entity.type
_entity.pdbx_description
1 polymer ?
#
loop_
_entity_poly.entity_id
_entity_poly.type
_entity_poly.pdbx_seq_one_letter_code
_entity_poly.pdbx_strand_id
1 'polypeptide(L)' 'MQSIDDLANVITDLDPSEQQTLLDKVAQLNFQKGLHDLADRCRARLARESQLDVSSEQVMVELHRIREQIAENDYPA' A
#
# COMPACT_ATOMS: atom_id res chain seq x y z
N MET A 1 19.83 7.02 -23.27
CA MET A 1 19.43 6.16 -22.13
C MET A 1 20.73 5.60 -21.58
N GLN A 2 21.16 5.98 -20.37
CA GLN A 2 22.35 5.38 -19.77
C GLN A 2 22.10 3.89 -19.54
N SER A 3 23.11 3.03 -19.76
CA SER A 3 22.98 1.61 -19.43
C SER A 3 22.85 1.45 -17.92
N ILE A 4 22.20 0.38 -17.46
CA ILE A 4 22.17 0.03 -16.03
C ILE A 4 23.61 -0.09 -15.49
N ASP A 5 24.52 -0.59 -16.31
CA ASP A 5 25.94 -0.75 -15.97
C ASP A 5 26.64 0.61 -15.78
N ASP A 6 26.33 1.60 -16.62
CA ASP A 6 26.88 2.96 -16.48
C ASP A 6 26.40 3.60 -15.18
N LEU A 7 25.13 3.36 -14.83
CA LEU A 7 24.55 3.86 -13.58
C LEU A 7 25.19 3.19 -12.37
N ALA A 8 25.45 1.89 -12.44
CA ALA A 8 26.12 1.14 -11.38
C ALA A 8 27.54 1.67 -11.12
N ASN A 9 28.30 1.94 -12.18
CA ASN A 9 29.65 2.52 -12.07
C ASN A 9 29.61 3.90 -11.40
N VAL A 10 28.67 4.77 -11.80
CA VAL A 10 28.49 6.09 -11.16
C VAL A 10 28.16 5.95 -9.69
N ILE A 11 27.33 4.97 -9.30
CA ILE A 11 26.96 4.73 -7.90
C ILE A 11 28.15 4.22 -7.09
N THR A 12 28.98 3.34 -7.64
CA THR A 12 30.17 2.82 -6.94
C THR A 12 31.25 3.89 -6.74
N ASP A 13 31.28 4.91 -7.59
CA ASP A 13 32.21 6.03 -7.51
C ASP A 13 31.77 7.10 -6.49
N LEU A 14 30.55 7.02 -5.95
CA LEU A 14 30.07 7.94 -4.91
C LEU A 14 30.73 7.67 -3.56
N ASP A 15 30.83 8.71 -2.72
CA ASP A 15 31.26 8.54 -1.33
C ASP A 15 30.26 7.65 -0.56
N PRO A 16 30.70 6.90 0.48
CA PRO A 16 29.81 6.01 1.23
C PRO A 16 28.56 6.68 1.80
N SER A 17 28.64 7.95 2.21
CA SER A 17 27.49 8.72 2.70
C SER A 17 26.47 9.05 1.60
N GLU A 18 26.94 9.30 0.38
CA GLU A 18 26.10 9.56 -0.79
C GLU A 18 25.44 8.27 -1.27
N GLN A 19 26.17 7.15 -1.26
CA GLN A 19 25.60 5.82 -1.52
C GLN A 19 24.48 5.50 -0.53
N GLN A 20 24.69 5.74 0.76
CA GLN A 20 23.67 5.52 1.78
C GLN A 20 22.44 6.40 1.56
N THR A 21 22.64 7.68 1.24
CA THR A 21 21.54 8.61 0.93
C THR A 21 20.73 8.13 -0.28
N LEU A 22 21.40 7.62 -1.31
CA LEU A 22 20.75 7.05 -2.48
C LEU A 22 19.93 5.80 -2.13
N LEU A 23 20.48 4.89 -1.33
CA LEU A 23 19.77 3.69 -0.86
C LEU A 23 18.51 4.05 -0.08
N ASP A 24 18.59 5.03 0.82
CA ASP A 24 17.44 5.50 1.59
C ASP A 24 16.35 6.09 0.67
N LYS A 25 16.76 6.85 -0.35
CA LYS A 25 15.83 7.39 -1.36
C LYS A 25 15.16 6.28 -2.16
N VAL A 26 15.91 5.27 -2.60
CA VAL A 26 15.37 4.11 -3.34
C VAL A 26 14.39 3.33 -2.46
N ALA A 27 14.72 3.12 -1.18
CA ALA A 27 13.81 2.48 -0.23
C ALA A 27 12.49 3.26 -0.10
N GLN A 28 12.55 4.59 0.04
CA GLN A 28 11.37 5.45 0.10
C GLN A 28 10.51 5.36 -1.17
N LEU A 29 11.13 5.41 -2.35
CA LEU A 29 10.44 5.31 -3.64
C LEU A 29 9.78 3.93 -3.81
N ASN A 30 10.49 2.86 -3.45
CA ASN A 30 9.95 1.50 -3.50
C ASN A 30 8.77 1.33 -2.54
N PHE A 31 8.82 1.94 -1.35
CA PHE A 31 7.70 1.95 -0.42
C PHE A 31 6.48 2.67 -1.00
N GLN A 32 6.67 3.86 -1.56
CA GLN A 32 5.59 4.62 -2.22
C GLN A 32 4.96 3.84 -3.38
N LYS A 33 5.80 3.22 -4.23
CA LYS A 33 5.32 2.33 -5.30
C LYS A 33 4.52 1.16 -4.75
N GLY A 34 5.01 0.50 -3.69
CA GLY A 34 4.31 -0.61 -3.05
C GLY A 34 2.93 -0.23 -2.53
N LEU A 35 2.79 0.96 -1.93
CA LEU A 35 1.50 1.50 -1.50
C LEU A 35 0.56 1.78 -2.68
N HIS A 36 1.09 2.31 -3.79
CA HIS A 36 0.32 2.56 -5.01
C HIS A 36 -0.20 1.25 -5.61
N ASP A 37 0.69 0.28 -5.82
CA ASP A 37 0.34 -1.04 -6.35
C ASP A 37 -0.69 -1.75 -5.46
N LEU A 38 -0.58 -1.60 -4.13
CA LEU A 38 -1.55 -2.13 -3.19
C LEU A 38 -2.92 -1.44 -3.34
N ALA A 39 -2.94 -0.11 -3.41
CA ALA A 39 -4.17 0.65 -3.61
C ALA A 39 -4.87 0.23 -4.92
N ASP A 40 -4.12 0.06 -6.00
CA ASP A 40 -4.67 -0.36 -7.29
C ASP A 40 -5.23 -1.78 -7.25
N ARG A 41 -4.56 -2.72 -6.60
CA ARG A 41 -5.11 -4.07 -6.36
C ARG A 41 -6.41 -4.02 -5.56
N CYS A 42 -6.48 -3.20 -4.51
CA CYS A 42 -7.69 -3.02 -3.73
C CYS A 42 -8.83 -2.42 -4.56
N ARG A 43 -8.57 -1.37 -5.35
CA ARG A 43 -9.56 -0.77 -6.25
C ARG A 43 -10.05 -1.79 -7.30
N ALA A 44 -9.15 -2.53 -7.92
CA ALA A 44 -9.50 -3.55 -8.90
C ALA A 44 -10.36 -4.68 -8.30
N ARG A 45 -10.11 -5.06 -7.04
CA ARG A 45 -10.99 -5.99 -6.32
C ARG A 45 -12.37 -5.39 -6.08
N LEU A 46 -12.45 -4.18 -5.50
CA LEU A 46 -13.73 -3.51 -5.21
C LEU A 46 -14.55 -3.27 -6.48
N ALA A 47 -13.91 -2.92 -7.60
CA ALA A 47 -14.59 -2.78 -8.89
C ALA A 47 -15.23 -4.09 -9.36
N ARG A 48 -14.53 -5.23 -9.22
CA ARG A 48 -15.09 -6.56 -9.54
C ARG A 48 -16.27 -6.93 -8.63
N GLU A 49 -16.25 -6.47 -7.39
CA GLU A 49 -17.31 -6.69 -6.40
C GLU A 49 -18.45 -5.66 -6.50
N SER A 50 -18.39 -4.71 -7.44
CA SER A 50 -19.32 -3.57 -7.55
C SER A 50 -19.41 -2.74 -6.26
N GLN A 51 -18.32 -2.70 -5.49
CA GLN A 51 -18.22 -2.00 -4.20
C GLN A 51 -17.40 -0.70 -4.26
N LEU A 52 -16.97 -0.28 -5.45
CA LEU A 52 -16.12 0.91 -5.60
C LEU A 52 -16.84 2.21 -5.17
N ASP A 53 -18.15 2.27 -5.37
CA ASP A 53 -19.00 3.44 -5.09
C ASP A 53 -19.66 3.38 -3.70
N VAL A 54 -19.34 2.37 -2.89
CA VAL A 54 -19.87 2.25 -1.53
C VAL A 54 -19.28 3.37 -0.68
N SER A 55 -20.15 4.15 -0.04
CA SER A 55 -19.70 5.27 0.79
C SER A 55 -19.06 4.74 2.08
N SER A 56 -18.15 5.51 2.66
CA SER A 56 -17.56 5.18 3.97
C SER A 56 -18.61 5.04 5.06
N GLU A 57 -19.69 5.82 4.99
CA GLU A 57 -20.83 5.72 5.91
C GLU A 57 -21.52 4.35 5.80
N GLN A 58 -21.78 3.87 4.58
CA GLN A 58 -22.36 2.55 4.35
C GLN A 58 -21.47 1.42 4.89
N VAL A 59 -20.15 1.52 4.69
CA VAL A 59 -19.19 0.57 5.27
C VAL A 59 -19.27 0.58 6.80
N MET A 60 -19.35 1.76 7.42
CA MET A 60 -19.43 1.89 8.88
C MET A 60 -20.73 1.33 9.46
N VAL A 61 -21.86 1.52 8.76
CA VAL A 61 -23.15 0.94 9.15
C VAL A 61 -23.08 -0.59 9.12
N GLU A 62 -22.58 -1.18 8.03
CA GLU A 62 -22.42 -2.64 7.94
C GLU A 62 -21.45 -3.18 9.00
N LEU A 63 -20.35 -2.48 9.26
CA LEU A 63 -19.40 -2.86 10.30
C LEU A 63 -20.05 -2.86 11.69
N HIS A 64 -20.87 -1.84 11.99
CA HIS A 64 -21.58 -1.77 13.26
C HIS A 64 -22.56 -2.94 13.41
N ARG A 65 -23.35 -3.22 12.37
CA ARG A 65 -24.29 -4.35 12.32
C ARG A 65 -23.58 -5.68 12.58
N ILE A 66 -22.44 -5.93 11.94
CA ILE A 66 -21.65 -7.16 12.15
C ILE A 66 -21.18 -7.26 13.60
N ARG A 67 -20.74 -6.15 14.20
CA ARG A 67 -20.29 -6.14 15.60
C ARG A 67 -21.42 -6.47 16.58
N GLU A 68 -22.63 -5.95 16.35
CA GLU A 68 -23.80 -6.29 17.16
C GLU A 68 -24.14 -7.77 17.03
N GLN A 69 -24.15 -8.32 15.81
CA GLN A 69 -24.40 -9.74 15.58
C GLN A 69 -23.37 -10.64 16.29
N ILE A 70 -22.09 -10.26 16.29
CA ILE A 70 -21.05 -11.00 17.02
C ILE A 70 -21.32 -10.92 18.53
N ALA A 71 -21.64 -9.73 19.04
CA ALA A 71 -21.92 -9.55 20.46
C ALA A 71 -23.13 -10.40 20.93
N GLU A 72 -24.20 -10.46 20.13
CA GLU A 72 -25.39 -11.26 20.43
C GLU A 72 -25.12 -12.77 20.42
N ASN A 73 -24.27 -13.25 19.50
CA ASN A 73 -24.01 -14.69 19.33
C ASN A 73 -22.92 -15.23 20.26
N ASP A 74 -21.86 -14.45 20.51
CA ASP A 74 -20.68 -14.91 21.25
C ASP A 74 -20.71 -14.51 22.73
N TYR A 75 -21.55 -13.53 23.10
CA TYR A 75 -21.73 -13.07 24.47
C TYR A 75 -23.21 -12.94 24.84
N PRO A 76 -23.95 -14.07 24.96
CA PRO A 76 -25.33 -14.02 25.42
C PRO A 76 -25.39 -13.48 26.87
N ALA A 77 -26.38 -12.64 27.14
CA ALA A 77 -26.64 -12.04 28.45
C ALA A 77 -26.98 -13.06 29.55
#